data_AF-A0A7J3B703-F1
#
_entry.id   AF-A0A7J3B703-F1
#
_cell.length_a   1.000
_cell.length_b   1.000
_cell.length_c   1.000
_cell.angle_alpha   90.00
_cell.angle_beta   90.00
_cell.angle_gamma   90.00
#
_symmetry.space_group_name_H-M   'P 1'
#
loop_
_entity.id
_entity.type
_entity.pdbx_description
1 polymer ?
#
loop_
_entity_poly.entity_id
_entity_poly.type
_entity_poly.pdbx_seq_one_letter_code
_entity_poly.pdbx_strand_id
1 'polypeptide(L)'
;MITLEGLFVIFITWIFVIPISWLLSRYLEGVFSSGNRILDRFLEPAENFLYKITGVDQNKGMGWKEYFKALLLVNFLEMIFAFILLIFQGNLPLDPMHFPDVSIPLAFNIAVSFGTNTNLQHYAGETTLSYLSQMAVIQFLQFASAATGLSAGIAMIRGFSGKTGNLGNFYRD
;
A
#
# COMPACT_ATOMS: atom_id res chain seq x y z
N MET A 1 20.70 -30.28 -1.46
CA MET A 1 21.71 -30.22 -0.38
C MET A 1 22.08 -28.75 -0.24
N ILE A 2 21.97 -28.13 0.94
CA ILE A 2 22.31 -26.70 1.11
C ILE A 2 23.83 -26.57 1.06
N THR A 3 24.36 -25.72 0.17
CA THR A 3 25.80 -25.46 0.05
C THR A 3 26.29 -24.54 1.18
N LEU A 4 27.59 -24.55 1.45
CA LEU A 4 28.21 -23.64 2.44
C LEU A 4 27.97 -22.17 2.08
N GLU A 5 28.00 -21.84 0.78
CA GLU A 5 27.64 -20.52 0.24
C GLU A 5 26.17 -20.17 0.56
N GLY A 6 25.25 -21.12 0.41
CA GLY A 6 23.85 -20.94 0.77
C GLY A 6 23.66 -20.66 2.27
N LEU A 7 24.39 -21.37 3.14
CA LEU A 7 24.38 -21.10 4.58
C LEU A 7 24.93 -19.72 4.92
N PHE A 8 25.98 -19.29 4.24
CA PHE A 8 26.56 -17.95 4.41
C PHE A 8 25.56 -16.85 4.02
N VAL A 9 24.89 -16.99 2.88
CA VAL A 9 23.86 -16.03 2.41
C VAL A 9 22.67 -15.96 3.38
N ILE A 10 22.23 -17.10 3.92
CA ILE A 10 21.18 -17.13 4.93
C ILE A 10 21.64 -16.37 6.17
N PHE A 11 22.81 -16.71 6.71
CA PHE A 11 23.32 -16.11 7.93
C PHE A 11 23.48 -14.58 7.82
N ILE A 12 24.08 -14.09 6.73
CA ILE A 12 24.25 -12.65 6.52
C ILE A 12 22.89 -11.95 6.37
N THR A 13 21.93 -12.56 5.69
CA THR A 13 20.57 -12.00 5.56
C THR A 13 19.91 -11.82 6.93
N TRP A 14 19.96 -12.83 7.80
CA TRP A 14 19.36 -12.75 9.14
C TRP A 14 20.06 -11.72 10.04
N ILE A 15 21.39 -11.58 9.94
CA ILE A 15 22.16 -10.57 10.68
C ILE A 15 21.68 -9.15 10.35
N PHE A 16 21.29 -8.87 9.11
CA PHE A 16 20.78 -7.55 8.73
C PHE A 16 19.27 -7.40 8.97
N VAL A 17 18.47 -8.43 8.64
CA VAL A 17 17.01 -8.36 8.75
C VAL A 17 16.57 -8.20 10.20
N ILE A 18 17.16 -8.93 11.16
CA ILE A 18 16.70 -8.89 12.56
C ILE A 18 16.86 -7.49 13.18
N PRO A 19 18.06 -6.85 13.16
CA PRO A 19 18.23 -5.52 13.74
C PRO A 19 17.43 -4.43 13.03
N ILE A 20 17.36 -4.48 11.70
CA ILE A 20 16.58 -3.51 10.91
C ILE A 20 15.09 -3.65 11.22
N SER A 21 14.57 -4.88 11.29
CA SER A 21 13.17 -5.14 11.61
C SER A 21 12.83 -4.68 13.03
N TRP A 22 13.74 -4.88 13.99
CA TRP A 22 13.57 -4.41 15.37
C TRP A 22 13.58 -2.88 15.48
N LEU A 23 14.43 -2.19 14.71
CA LEU A 23 14.45 -0.73 14.68
C LEU A 23 13.18 -0.18 14.03
N LEU A 24 12.75 -0.79 12.92
CA LEU A 24 11.56 -0.41 12.19
C LEU A 24 10.28 -0.68 13.00
N SER A 25 10.21 -1.80 13.73
CA SER A 25 9.03 -2.12 14.55
C SER A 25 8.82 -1.09 15.65
N ARG A 26 9.89 -0.63 16.31
CA ARG A 26 9.82 0.49 17.26
C ARG A 26 9.33 1.77 16.62
N TYR A 27 9.69 2.01 15.35
CA TYR A 27 9.17 3.15 14.61
C TYR A 27 7.67 3.03 14.35
N LEU A 28 7.24 1.91 13.76
CA LEU A 28 5.84 1.63 13.45
C LEU A 28 4.97 1.65 14.69
N GLU A 29 5.44 1.09 15.81
CA GLU A 29 4.72 1.17 17.09
C GLU A 29 4.39 2.62 17.43
N GLY A 30 5.35 3.54 17.37
CA GLY A 30 5.11 4.95 17.67
C GLY A 30 4.11 5.63 16.74
N VAL A 31 4.20 5.36 15.43
CA VAL A 31 3.27 5.91 14.42
C VAL A 31 1.83 5.46 14.71
N PHE A 32 1.64 4.17 15.00
CA PHE A 32 0.33 3.60 15.24
C PHE A 32 -0.16 3.75 16.68
N SER A 33 0.71 4.12 17.62
CA SER A 33 0.42 4.26 19.06
C SER A 33 0.50 5.71 19.55
N SER A 34 -0.10 6.67 18.84
CA SER A 34 -0.35 8.06 19.32
C SER A 34 0.84 8.83 19.92
N GLY A 35 2.08 8.38 19.69
CA GLY A 35 3.24 8.93 20.37
C GLY A 35 3.86 10.03 19.52
N ASN A 36 3.68 11.30 19.92
CA ASN A 36 4.28 12.46 19.25
C ASN A 36 5.79 12.28 19.05
N ARG A 37 6.22 12.07 17.81
CA ARG A 37 7.62 12.05 17.41
C ARG A 37 8.04 13.36 16.79
N ILE A 38 9.37 13.55 16.72
CA ILE A 38 9.99 14.71 16.08
C ILE A 38 9.58 14.83 14.61
N LEU A 39 9.41 13.70 13.92
CA LEU A 39 8.95 13.64 12.52
C LEU A 39 7.51 14.11 12.38
N ASP A 40 6.62 13.70 13.28
CA ASP A 40 5.21 14.11 13.27
C ASP A 40 5.10 15.63 13.28
N ARG A 41 5.93 16.35 14.06
CA ARG A 41 5.92 17.82 14.10
C ARG A 41 6.18 18.49 12.75
N PHE A 42 6.96 17.85 11.87
CA PHE A 42 7.23 18.38 10.53
C PHE A 42 6.17 17.96 9.50
N LEU A 43 5.55 16.79 9.68
CA LEU A 43 4.55 16.25 8.77
C LEU A 43 3.12 16.67 9.12
N GLU A 44 2.85 17.03 10.38
CA GLU A 44 1.54 17.44 10.90
C GLU A 44 0.84 18.49 10.04
N PRO A 45 1.52 19.56 9.55
CA PRO A 45 0.85 20.55 8.71
C PRO A 45 0.35 19.96 7.38
N ALA A 46 1.14 19.05 6.79
CA ALA A 46 0.77 18.37 5.55
C ALA A 46 -0.35 17.35 5.79
N GLU A 47 -0.26 16.55 6.86
CA GLU A 47 -1.31 15.59 7.25
C GLU A 47 -2.63 16.31 7.53
N ASN A 48 -2.62 17.37 8.34
CA ASN A 48 -3.82 18.15 8.64
C ASN A 48 -4.41 18.80 7.39
N PHE A 49 -3.58 19.23 6.45
CA PHE A 49 -4.06 19.72 5.16
C PHE A 49 -4.74 18.60 4.35
N LEU A 50 -4.14 17.42 4.27
CA LEU A 50 -4.70 16.24 3.61
C LEU A 50 -6.04 15.81 4.24
N TYR A 51 -6.11 15.73 5.56
CA TYR A 51 -7.35 15.41 6.28
C TYR A 51 -8.43 16.46 6.03
N LYS A 52 -8.07 17.75 5.97
CA LYS A 52 -9.00 18.83 5.67
C LYS A 52 -9.58 18.75 4.25
N ILE A 53 -8.75 18.47 3.24
CA ILE A 53 -9.23 18.39 1.84
C ILE A 53 -10.01 17.10 1.57
N THR A 54 -9.68 16.01 2.28
CA THR A 54 -10.37 14.71 2.14
C THR A 54 -11.60 14.60 3.05
N GLY A 55 -11.76 15.51 4.01
CA GLY A 55 -12.85 15.50 4.99
C GLY A 55 -12.72 14.38 6.03
N VAL A 56 -11.52 13.82 6.20
CA VAL A 56 -11.24 12.76 7.16
C VAL A 56 -11.09 13.35 8.57
N ASP A 57 -11.88 12.88 9.52
CA ASP A 57 -11.68 13.14 10.94
C ASP A 57 -10.77 12.07 11.54
N GLN A 58 -9.49 12.39 11.69
CA GLN A 58 -8.46 11.50 12.24
C GLN A 58 -8.67 11.10 13.71
N ASN A 59 -9.49 11.85 14.46
CA ASN A 59 -9.76 11.57 15.87
C ASN A 59 -10.96 10.62 16.06
N LYS A 60 -11.75 10.40 15.00
CA LYS A 60 -12.88 9.49 15.03
C LYS A 60 -12.38 8.04 15.00
N GLY A 61 -12.63 7.31 16.09
CA GLY A 61 -12.43 5.87 16.14
C GLY A 61 -13.47 5.12 15.31
N MET A 62 -13.04 4.01 14.69
CA MET A 62 -13.87 3.12 13.87
C MET A 62 -14.04 1.77 14.55
N GLY A 63 -15.27 1.26 14.51
CA GLY A 63 -15.52 -0.15 14.80
C GLY A 63 -15.04 -1.07 13.68
N TRP A 64 -14.95 -2.38 13.94
CA TRP A 64 -14.46 -3.36 12.95
C TRP A 64 -15.24 -3.31 11.62
N LYS A 65 -16.56 -3.10 11.66
CA LYS A 65 -17.41 -3.02 10.45
C LYS A 65 -17.09 -1.79 9.61
N GLU A 66 -16.87 -0.65 10.27
CA GLU A 66 -16.57 0.61 9.60
C GLU A 66 -15.16 0.56 9.00
N TYR A 67 -14.19 0.07 9.78
CA TYR A 67 -12.81 -0.12 9.35
C TYR A 67 -12.74 -1.05 8.13
N PHE A 68 -13.39 -2.21 8.20
CA PHE A 68 -13.39 -3.17 7.09
C PHE A 68 -14.07 -2.63 5.83
N LYS A 69 -15.18 -1.88 5.98
CA LYS A 69 -15.83 -1.22 4.83
C LYS A 69 -14.92 -0.15 4.20
N ALA A 70 -14.26 0.66 5.02
CA ALA A 70 -13.33 1.68 4.53
C ALA A 70 -12.17 1.03 3.76
N LEU A 71 -11.59 -0.03 4.31
CA LEU A 71 -10.56 -0.84 3.68
C LEU A 71 -11.01 -1.36 2.31
N LEU A 72 -12.15 -2.05 2.25
CA LEU A 72 -12.67 -2.61 1.00
C LEU A 72 -12.97 -1.52 -0.04
N LEU A 73 -13.57 -0.40 0.39
CA LEU A 73 -13.94 0.69 -0.50
C LEU A 73 -12.71 1.33 -1.12
N VAL A 74 -11.67 1.61 -0.32
CA VAL A 74 -10.43 2.21 -0.83
C VAL A 74 -9.75 1.29 -1.83
N ASN A 75 -9.56 0.01 -1.50
CA ASN A 75 -8.93 -0.94 -2.43
C ASN A 75 -9.74 -1.11 -3.72
N PHE A 76 -11.07 -1.13 -3.61
CA PHE A 76 -11.94 -1.23 -4.78
C PHE A 76 -11.81 0.01 -5.70
N LEU A 77 -11.76 1.20 -5.12
CA LEU A 77 -11.59 2.44 -5.88
C LEU A 77 -10.20 2.54 -6.54
N GLU A 78 -9.16 2.11 -5.84
CA GLU A 78 -7.79 2.04 -6.39
C GLU A 78 -7.69 1.08 -7.57
N MET A 79 -8.31 -0.09 -7.46
CA MET A 79 -8.37 -1.06 -8.57
C MET A 79 -9.19 -0.54 -9.75
N ILE A 80 -10.30 0.16 -9.51
CA ILE A 80 -11.07 0.82 -10.58
C ILE A 80 -10.22 1.89 -11.27
N PHE A 81 -9.54 2.74 -10.48
CA PHE A 81 -8.67 3.78 -11.01
C PHE A 81 -7.58 3.19 -11.90
N ALA A 82 -6.89 2.15 -11.42
CA ALA A 82 -5.89 1.41 -12.17
C ALA A 82 -6.45 0.81 -13.46
N PHE A 83 -7.59 0.13 -13.37
CA PHE A 83 -8.25 -0.49 -14.51
C PHE A 83 -8.59 0.53 -15.60
N ILE A 84 -9.20 1.67 -15.22
CA ILE A 84 -9.56 2.74 -16.15
C ILE A 84 -8.30 3.32 -16.82
N LEU A 85 -7.24 3.58 -16.05
CA LEU A 85 -6.00 4.13 -16.60
C LEU A 85 -5.38 3.18 -17.64
N LEU A 86 -5.37 1.88 -17.37
CA LEU A 86 -4.80 0.87 -18.27
C LEU A 86 -5.58 0.73 -19.59
N ILE A 87 -6.91 0.73 -19.56
CA ILE A 87 -7.74 0.59 -20.77
C ILE A 87 -7.79 1.87 -21.63
N PHE A 88 -7.35 3.01 -21.09
CA PHE A 88 -7.23 4.28 -21.81
C PHE A 88 -5.78 4.74 -22.00
N GLN A 89 -4.81 3.88 -21.65
CA GLN A 89 -3.38 4.18 -21.62
C GLN A 89 -2.88 4.88 -22.89
N GLY A 90 -3.29 4.42 -24.08
CA GLY A 90 -2.76 4.89 -25.36
C GLY A 90 -3.15 6.33 -25.69
N ASN A 91 -4.12 6.90 -24.96
CA ASN A 91 -4.54 8.30 -25.11
C ASN A 91 -3.97 9.20 -24.01
N LEU A 92 -3.22 8.65 -23.06
CA LEU A 92 -2.69 9.38 -21.90
C LEU A 92 -1.27 9.90 -22.16
N PRO A 93 -0.85 10.97 -21.46
CA PRO A 93 0.51 11.50 -21.60
C PRO A 93 1.56 10.53 -21.01
N LEU A 94 2.84 10.85 -21.25
CA LEU A 94 4.00 10.05 -20.82
C LEU A 94 4.05 8.65 -21.45
N ASP A 95 3.72 8.59 -22.74
CA ASP A 95 3.89 7.41 -23.57
C ASP A 95 4.78 7.71 -24.80
N PRO A 96 6.11 7.77 -24.63
CA PRO A 96 7.01 8.01 -25.77
C PRO A 96 6.97 6.87 -26.80
N MET A 97 6.59 5.66 -26.37
CA MET A 97 6.55 4.46 -27.21
C MET A 97 5.21 4.27 -27.93
N HIS A 98 4.21 5.09 -27.61
CA HIS A 98 2.87 5.04 -28.20
C HIS A 98 2.25 3.64 -28.10
N PHE A 99 2.33 3.04 -26.92
CA PHE A 99 1.73 1.75 -26.66
C PHE A 99 0.20 1.81 -26.82
N PRO A 100 -0.43 0.76 -27.35
CA PRO A 100 -1.88 0.70 -27.43
C PRO A 100 -2.51 0.58 -26.03
N ASP A 101 -3.82 0.79 -25.98
CA ASP A 101 -4.62 0.50 -24.80
C ASP A 101 -4.46 -0.97 -24.38
N VAL A 102 -4.41 -1.20 -23.07
CA VAL A 102 -4.33 -2.57 -22.54
C VAL A 102 -5.68 -3.24 -22.71
N SER A 103 -5.68 -4.46 -23.26
CA SER A 103 -6.92 -5.24 -23.42
C SER A 103 -7.66 -5.39 -22.08
N ILE A 104 -8.99 -5.30 -22.10
CA ILE A 104 -9.83 -5.35 -20.89
C ILE A 104 -9.49 -6.53 -19.96
N PRO A 105 -9.35 -7.79 -20.44
CA PRO A 105 -9.02 -8.91 -19.55
C PRO A 105 -7.66 -8.76 -18.86
N LEU A 106 -6.67 -8.23 -19.59
CA LEU A 106 -5.33 -8.00 -19.04
C LEU A 106 -5.34 -6.83 -18.06
N ALA A 107 -5.99 -5.72 -18.40
CA ALA A 107 -6.11 -4.57 -17.50
C ALA A 107 -6.79 -4.95 -16.18
N PHE A 108 -7.83 -5.78 -16.25
CA PHE A 108 -8.50 -6.32 -15.06
C PHE A 108 -7.55 -7.19 -14.22
N ASN A 109 -6.82 -8.10 -14.86
CA ASN A 109 -5.85 -8.95 -14.17
C ASN A 109 -4.76 -8.13 -13.47
N ILE A 110 -4.20 -7.11 -14.14
CA ILE A 110 -3.18 -6.21 -13.58
C ILE A 110 -3.77 -5.46 -12.38
N ALA A 111 -4.91 -4.79 -12.56
CA ALA A 111 -5.52 -4.00 -11.49
C ALA A 111 -5.81 -4.85 -10.23
N VAL A 112 -6.41 -6.03 -10.40
CA VAL A 112 -6.67 -6.95 -9.29
C VAL A 112 -5.37 -7.43 -8.69
N SER A 113 -4.40 -7.87 -9.50
CA SER A 113 -3.20 -8.50 -8.99
C SER A 113 -2.32 -7.55 -8.17
N PHE A 114 -2.19 -6.30 -8.61
CA PHE A 114 -1.44 -5.28 -7.88
C PHE A 114 -2.27 -4.71 -6.72
N GLY A 115 -3.59 -4.58 -6.88
CA GLY A 115 -4.47 -4.17 -5.78
C GLY A 115 -4.53 -5.20 -4.64
N THR A 116 -4.36 -6.49 -4.94
CA THR A 116 -4.26 -7.56 -3.93
C THR A 116 -2.82 -7.85 -3.50
N ASN A 117 -1.88 -6.95 -3.79
CA ASN A 117 -0.45 -7.09 -3.44
C ASN A 117 0.20 -8.41 -3.91
N THR A 118 -0.31 -9.00 -5.00
CA THR A 118 0.16 -10.28 -5.55
C THR A 118 1.21 -10.07 -6.63
N ASN A 119 1.06 -9.00 -7.43
CA ASN A 119 1.98 -8.60 -8.49
C ASN A 119 2.25 -9.71 -9.52
N LEU A 120 1.23 -10.52 -9.83
CA LEU A 120 1.21 -11.49 -10.92
C LEU A 120 1.22 -10.75 -12.25
N GLN A 121 2.13 -11.16 -13.14
CA GLN A 121 2.36 -10.49 -14.41
C GLN A 121 2.21 -11.48 -15.56
N HIS A 122 1.15 -11.30 -16.35
CA HIS A 122 0.93 -11.97 -17.64
C HIS A 122 1.25 -11.06 -18.83
N TYR A 123 2.17 -10.12 -18.62
CA TYR A 123 2.62 -9.13 -19.60
C TYR A 123 4.10 -8.82 -19.38
N ALA A 124 4.73 -8.19 -20.36
CA ALA A 124 6.06 -7.63 -20.22
C ALA A 124 5.95 -6.11 -20.06
N GLY A 125 6.37 -5.57 -18.92
CA GLY A 125 6.23 -4.15 -18.60
C GLY A 125 6.88 -3.23 -19.64
N GLU A 126 8.03 -3.64 -20.18
CA GLU A 126 8.83 -2.91 -21.18
C GLU A 126 8.09 -2.69 -22.51
N THR A 127 7.13 -3.56 -22.84
CA THR A 127 6.48 -3.61 -24.16
C THR A 127 4.96 -3.43 -24.10
N THR A 128 4.40 -3.38 -22.89
CA THR A 128 2.94 -3.32 -22.68
C THR A 128 2.48 -2.04 -21.99
N LEU A 129 3.30 -1.47 -21.10
CA LEU A 129 2.89 -0.36 -20.25
C LEU A 129 3.63 0.94 -20.58
N SER A 130 2.89 2.04 -20.66
CA SER A 130 3.46 3.39 -20.74
C SER A 130 4.12 3.77 -19.42
N TYR A 131 4.94 4.83 -19.45
CA TYR A 131 5.58 5.31 -18.22
C TYR A 131 4.55 5.83 -17.22
N LEU A 132 3.45 6.44 -17.70
CA LEU A 132 2.34 6.82 -16.82
C LEU A 132 1.74 5.59 -16.13
N SER A 133 1.46 4.51 -16.85
CA SER A 133 0.91 3.29 -16.24
C SER A 133 1.87 2.67 -15.23
N GLN A 134 3.17 2.64 -15.51
CA GLN A 134 4.18 2.17 -14.55
C GLN A 134 4.18 3.00 -13.27
N MET A 135 4.08 4.33 -13.37
CA MET A 135 4.10 5.22 -12.21
C MET A 135 2.76 5.27 -11.46
N ALA A 136 1.68 5.53 -12.17
CA ALA A 136 0.37 5.82 -11.61
C ALA A 136 -0.46 4.56 -11.32
N VAL A 137 -0.13 3.42 -11.91
CA VAL A 137 -0.80 2.14 -11.62
C VAL A 137 0.12 1.22 -10.84
N ILE A 138 1.23 0.80 -11.44
CA ILE A 138 2.09 -0.24 -10.87
C ILE A 138 2.71 0.23 -9.55
N GLN A 139 3.47 1.32 -9.57
CA GLN A 139 4.14 1.83 -8.37
C GLN A 139 3.14 2.30 -7.31
N PHE A 140 2.06 2.95 -7.73
CA PHE A 140 0.98 3.37 -6.84
C PHE A 140 0.36 2.19 -6.09
N LEU A 141 -0.07 1.15 -6.80
CA LEU A 141 -0.70 -0.02 -6.19
C LEU A 141 0.28 -0.86 -5.35
N GLN A 142 1.56 -0.93 -5.71
CA GLN A 142 2.58 -1.57 -4.87
C GLN A 142 2.72 -0.88 -3.51
N PHE A 143 2.53 0.44 -3.45
CA PHE A 143 2.52 1.19 -2.20
C PHE A 143 1.19 1.05 -1.47
N ALA A 144 0.07 1.34 -2.14
CA ALA A 144 -1.26 1.41 -1.54
C ALA A 144 -1.75 0.05 -1.01
N SER A 145 -1.50 -1.04 -1.74
CA SER A 145 -1.90 -2.39 -1.30
C SER A 145 -1.05 -2.87 -0.11
N ALA A 146 0.24 -2.51 -0.07
CA ALA A 146 1.09 -2.78 1.08
C ALA A 146 0.67 -1.95 2.31
N ALA A 147 0.34 -0.67 2.13
CA ALA A 147 -0.18 0.20 3.18
C ALA A 147 -1.47 -0.38 3.76
N THR A 148 -2.44 -0.73 2.92
CA THR A 148 -3.66 -1.42 3.33
C THR A 148 -3.38 -2.67 4.17
N GLY A 149 -2.46 -3.53 3.72
CA GLY A 149 -2.10 -4.75 4.44
C GLY A 149 -1.52 -4.48 5.82
N LEU A 150 -0.69 -3.44 5.94
CA LEU A 150 -0.13 -3.00 7.21
C LEU A 150 -1.22 -2.45 8.14
N SER A 151 -2.09 -1.56 7.66
CA SER A 151 -3.20 -0.99 8.43
C SER A 151 -4.15 -2.09 8.94
N ALA A 152 -4.47 -3.09 8.10
CA ALA A 152 -5.25 -4.25 8.51
C ALA A 152 -4.57 -5.07 9.62
N GLY A 153 -3.25 -5.29 9.53
CA GLY A 153 -2.47 -5.98 10.56
C GLY A 153 -2.46 -5.23 11.89
N ILE A 154 -2.32 -3.90 11.85
CA ILE A 154 -2.38 -3.04 13.03
C ILE A 154 -3.76 -3.05 13.66
N ALA A 155 -4.82 -2.96 12.85
CA ALA A 155 -6.20 -3.07 13.33
C ALA A 155 -6.46 -4.43 14.03
N MET A 156 -5.90 -5.52 13.50
CA MET A 156 -5.97 -6.84 14.12
C MET A 156 -5.22 -6.89 15.46
N ILE A 157 -4.02 -6.32 15.54
CA ILE A 157 -3.26 -6.21 16.80
C ILE A 157 -4.07 -5.41 17.83
N ARG A 158 -4.62 -4.24 17.45
CA ARG A 158 -5.48 -3.43 18.33
C ARG A 158 -6.72 -4.19 18.78
N GLY A 159 -7.31 -5.00 17.88
CA GLY A 159 -8.45 -5.86 18.21
C GLY A 159 -8.14 -6.92 19.26
N PHE A 160 -6.93 -7.50 19.25
CA PHE A 160 -6.50 -8.46 20.29
C PHE A 160 -6.04 -7.80 21.59
N SER A 161 -5.38 -6.64 21.50
CA SER A 161 -4.86 -5.92 22.68
C SER A 161 -5.92 -5.08 23.40
N GLY A 162 -6.97 -4.64 22.71
CA GLY A 162 -8.00 -3.75 23.23
C GLY A 162 -9.13 -4.47 23.97
N LYS A 163 -9.73 -3.79 24.96
CA LYS A 163 -11.02 -4.20 25.58
C LYS A 163 -12.24 -3.54 24.94
N THR A 164 -12.02 -2.63 23.98
CA THR A 164 -13.06 -1.81 23.35
C THR A 164 -13.12 -2.14 21.86
N GLY A 165 -14.31 -2.11 21.28
CA GLY A 165 -14.54 -2.41 19.85
C GLY A 165 -14.03 -1.36 18.88
N ASN A 166 -13.04 -0.55 19.24
CA ASN A 166 -12.44 0.51 18.43
C ASN A 166 -11.08 0.05 17.90
N LEU A 167 -10.94 0.01 16.58
CA LEU A 167 -9.71 -0.44 15.89
C LEU A 167 -8.79 0.71 15.46
N GLY A 168 -9.11 1.95 15.83
CA GLY A 168 -8.43 3.15 15.33
C GLY A 168 -9.16 3.74 14.14
N ASN A 169 -8.45 4.27 13.15
CA ASN A 169 -9.04 4.91 11.98
C ASN A 169 -8.27 4.51 10.72
N PHE A 170 -8.95 3.83 9.78
CA PHE A 170 -8.33 3.31 8.58
C PHE A 170 -7.70 4.38 7.68
N TYR A 171 -8.28 5.59 7.64
CA TYR A 171 -7.73 6.68 6.80
C TYR A 171 -6.53 7.38 7.44
N ARG A 172 -6.34 7.18 8.75
CA ARG A 172 -5.17 7.67 9.49
C ARG A 172 -4.03 6.65 9.43
N ASP A 173 -4.36 5.37 9.50
CA ASP A 173 -3.41 4.26 9.48
C ASP A 173 -2.79 4.04 8.11
#